data_AF-A0A2A4W3V3-F1
#
_entry.id   AF-A0A2A4W3V3-F1
#
_cell.length_a   1.000
_cell.length_b   1.000
_cell.length_c   1.000
_cell.angle_alpha   90.00
_cell.angle_beta   90.00
_cell.angle_gamma   90.00
#
_symmetry.space_group_name_H-M   'P 1'
#
loop_
_entity.id
_entity.type
_entity.pdbx_description
1 polymer ?
#
loop_
_entity_poly.entity_id
_entity_poly.type
_entity_poly.pdbx_seq_one_letter_code
_entity_poly.pdbx_strand_id
1 'polypeptide(L)'
;MNKTTLLLLLTICSAISFKHVYASTPLADNYKAISESYIKLVLSLGEHDKNYVDAYYGDKKFQNDVKQNPLTLKQIIGQSNNLIQTLRSLKPHKELIKLRHSYLQIQLSSLTARASMISGAKKLSFDEQSRLLYDTEAPHFKFSEFDKTLKNFNQLLPGSESLSVKANRFKDQFIIPKDKLSLVFDIAIKECRNRTQVFIELLPNENFTLEYVKDKPWSGYNWYKGNAFSLIQINEELPIYISRAIDLGCHEGYPGHHTYNALLEANLVKKLGWKEFTVYPLFSPQSLIAEGSANYGIELAFPGDEKIEFEKAKLFPIAGINPNLA
;
A
#
# COMPACT_ATOMS: atom_id res chain seq x y z
N MET A 1 11.46 -13.36 79.66
CA MET A 1 11.08 -14.63 79.00
C MET A 1 11.36 -14.51 77.51
N ASN A 2 12.19 -15.41 76.95
CA ASN A 2 12.11 -16.06 75.63
C ASN A 2 11.01 -15.56 74.67
N LYS A 3 11.24 -15.26 73.37
CA LYS A 3 12.08 -15.90 72.32
C LYS A 3 12.31 -14.87 71.17
N THR A 4 13.47 -14.72 70.51
CA THR A 4 14.05 -15.56 69.42
C THR A 4 13.30 -15.40 68.07
N THR A 5 13.87 -15.09 66.88
CA THR A 5 15.25 -14.72 66.40
C THR A 5 15.20 -14.38 64.87
N LEU A 6 16.28 -13.84 64.25
CA LEU A 6 16.57 -13.73 62.77
C LEU A 6 15.78 -12.62 61.98
N LEU A 7 16.27 -12.01 60.89
CA LEU A 7 17.61 -12.01 60.25
C LEU A 7 17.85 -10.69 59.47
N LEU A 8 19.11 -10.25 59.41
CA LEU A 8 19.57 -9.16 58.55
C LEU A 8 19.94 -9.70 57.16
N LEU A 9 19.30 -9.25 56.07
CA LEU A 9 19.69 -9.58 54.69
C LEU A 9 19.14 -8.55 53.68
N LEU A 10 19.80 -7.39 53.59
CA LEU A 10 19.67 -6.52 52.42
C LEU A 10 20.56 -7.06 51.30
N THR A 11 19.98 -7.82 50.38
CA THR A 11 20.66 -8.26 49.16
C THR A 11 20.81 -7.09 48.18
N ILE A 12 22.06 -6.73 47.90
CA ILE A 12 22.42 -5.81 46.81
C ILE A 12 22.11 -6.51 45.49
N CYS A 13 20.93 -6.25 44.93
CA CYS A 13 20.58 -6.73 43.60
C CYS A 13 21.13 -5.74 42.57
N SER A 14 22.41 -5.91 42.21
CA SER A 14 23.04 -5.14 41.14
C SER A 14 22.32 -5.39 39.81
N ALA A 15 21.73 -4.33 39.25
CA ALA A 15 21.10 -4.37 37.93
C ALA A 15 22.18 -4.49 36.85
N ILE A 16 22.62 -5.71 36.56
CA ILE A 16 23.47 -6.01 35.40
C ILE A 16 22.60 -5.83 34.15
N SER A 17 22.62 -4.61 33.60
CA SER A 17 22.01 -4.30 32.32
C SER A 17 22.77 -5.05 31.22
N PHE A 18 22.32 -6.26 30.90
CA PHE A 18 22.75 -7.00 29.71
C PHE A 18 22.29 -6.26 28.46
N LYS A 19 23.06 -5.24 28.05
CA LYS A 19 23.12 -4.83 26.65
C LYS A 19 23.73 -5.98 25.87
N HIS A 20 22.89 -6.92 25.42
CA HIS A 20 23.29 -7.88 24.40
C HIS A 20 23.59 -7.11 23.11
N VAL A 21 24.88 -6.76 22.96
CA VAL A 21 25.47 -6.46 21.66
C VAL A 21 25.45 -7.76 20.87
N TYR A 22 24.32 -8.03 20.19
CA TYR A 22 24.25 -9.08 19.20
C TYR A 22 25.21 -8.72 18.08
N ALA A 23 26.39 -9.34 18.07
CA ALA A 23 27.30 -9.28 16.94
C ALA A 23 26.53 -9.72 15.68
N SER A 24 26.60 -8.92 14.62
CA SER A 24 25.97 -9.29 13.35
C SER A 24 26.60 -10.56 12.81
N THR A 25 25.77 -11.41 12.21
CA THR A 25 26.27 -12.60 11.52
C THR A 25 26.60 -12.23 10.07
N PRO A 26 27.57 -12.90 9.41
CA PRO A 26 27.93 -12.60 8.02
C PRO A 26 26.74 -12.62 7.06
N LEU A 27 25.74 -13.49 7.32
CA LEU A 27 24.50 -13.53 6.54
C LEU A 27 23.62 -12.29 6.76
N ALA A 28 23.53 -11.78 8.00
CA ALA A 28 22.80 -10.55 8.29
C ALA A 28 23.48 -9.32 7.66
N ASP A 29 24.81 -9.27 7.68
CA ASP A 29 25.60 -8.22 7.03
C ASP A 29 25.43 -8.23 5.51
N ASN A 30 25.39 -9.42 4.89
CA ASN A 30 25.06 -9.58 3.47
C ASN A 30 23.69 -9.01 3.13
N TYR A 31 22.63 -9.35 3.88
CA TYR A 31 21.29 -8.77 3.63
C TYR A 31 21.24 -7.26 3.88
N LYS A 32 21.99 -6.73 4.85
CA LYS A 32 22.12 -5.28 5.05
C LYS A 32 22.72 -4.60 3.81
N ALA A 33 23.81 -5.14 3.27
CA ALA A 33 24.47 -4.60 2.08
C ALA A 33 23.58 -4.70 0.82
N ILE A 34 22.89 -5.82 0.63
CA ILE A 34 21.93 -6.01 -0.47
C ILE A 34 20.76 -5.02 -0.35
N SER A 35 20.19 -4.86 0.86
CA SER A 35 19.10 -3.92 1.16
C SER A 35 19.49 -2.47 0.85
N GLU A 36 20.65 -2.00 1.32
CA GLU A 36 21.14 -0.64 1.06
C GLU A 36 21.46 -0.43 -0.44
N SER A 37 21.86 -1.47 -1.17
CA SER A 37 22.09 -1.42 -2.62
C SER A 37 20.77 -1.41 -3.41
N TYR A 38 19.77 -2.21 -3.01
CA TYR A 38 18.44 -2.23 -3.60
C TYR A 38 17.75 -0.87 -3.48
N ILE A 39 17.78 -0.24 -2.29
CA ILE A 39 17.20 1.10 -2.08
C ILE A 39 17.82 2.12 -3.04
N LYS A 40 19.15 2.13 -3.17
CA LYS A 40 19.87 3.03 -4.09
C LYS A 40 19.49 2.78 -5.55
N LEU A 41 19.28 1.53 -5.96
CA LEU A 41 18.84 1.20 -7.32
C LEU A 41 17.41 1.65 -7.59
N VAL A 42 16.48 1.45 -6.64
CA VAL A 42 15.09 1.89 -6.78
C VAL A 42 15.02 3.41 -6.88
N LEU A 43 15.70 4.12 -5.97
CA LEU A 43 15.80 5.59 -6.01
C LEU A 43 16.47 6.07 -7.30
N SER A 44 17.54 5.42 -7.77
CA SER A 44 18.21 5.80 -9.02
C SER A 44 17.30 5.63 -10.23
N LEU A 45 16.46 4.60 -10.26
CA LEU A 45 15.48 4.41 -11.34
C LEU A 45 14.36 5.47 -11.27
N GLY A 46 14.01 5.94 -10.07
CA GLY A 46 13.09 7.08 -9.87
C GLY A 46 13.55 8.40 -10.49
N GLU A 47 14.87 8.62 -10.62
CA GLU A 47 15.40 9.80 -11.33
C GLU A 47 15.26 9.70 -12.87
N HIS A 48 15.07 8.49 -13.43
CA HIS A 48 14.73 8.28 -14.85
C HIS A 48 13.23 8.16 -15.11
N ASP A 49 12.45 7.74 -14.10
CA ASP A 49 11.00 7.57 -14.17
C ASP A 49 10.36 8.13 -12.89
N LYS A 50 9.84 9.36 -12.99
CA LYS A 50 9.26 10.11 -11.87
C LYS A 50 8.10 9.42 -11.17
N ASN A 51 7.48 8.43 -11.83
CA ASN A 51 6.36 7.66 -11.28
C ASN A 51 6.82 6.33 -10.65
N TYR A 52 8.11 5.98 -10.72
CA TYR A 52 8.58 4.67 -10.27
C TYR A 52 8.65 4.55 -8.74
N VAL A 53 8.94 5.63 -8.02
CA VAL A 53 9.00 5.62 -6.54
C VAL A 53 7.72 6.24 -6.00
N ASP A 54 6.82 5.39 -5.52
CA ASP A 54 5.54 5.78 -4.92
C ASP A 54 5.77 6.47 -3.56
N ALA A 55 6.50 5.77 -2.68
CA ALA A 55 6.84 6.24 -1.35
C ALA A 55 8.31 5.97 -1.02
N TYR A 56 8.93 6.92 -0.31
CA TYR A 56 10.20 6.70 0.36
C TYR A 56 10.24 7.45 1.69
N TYR A 57 10.47 6.71 2.77
CA TYR A 57 10.55 7.24 4.13
C TYR A 57 11.82 6.78 4.87
N GLY A 58 12.81 6.30 4.12
CA GLY A 58 14.13 5.93 4.65
C GLY A 58 15.07 7.12 4.86
N ASP A 59 16.36 6.83 4.98
CA ASP A 59 17.41 7.84 5.16
C ASP A 59 17.47 8.80 3.94
N LYS A 60 17.22 10.09 4.19
CA LYS A 60 17.31 11.16 3.16
C LYS A 60 18.69 11.24 2.51
N LYS A 61 19.75 10.76 3.17
CA LYS A 61 21.07 10.66 2.57
C LYS A 61 21.06 9.84 1.28
N PHE A 62 20.35 8.70 1.23
CA PHE A 62 20.30 7.90 0.00
C PHE A 62 19.63 8.64 -1.17
N GLN A 63 18.57 9.42 -0.92
CA GLN A 63 17.96 10.28 -1.95
C GLN A 63 18.92 11.37 -2.42
N ASN A 64 19.63 12.02 -1.49
CA ASN A 64 20.58 13.09 -1.83
C ASN A 64 21.80 12.55 -2.60
N ASP A 65 22.40 11.44 -2.16
CA ASP A 65 23.53 10.78 -2.81
C ASP A 65 23.18 10.38 -4.26
N VAL A 66 21.98 9.82 -4.47
CA VAL A 66 21.46 9.42 -5.79
C VAL A 66 21.18 10.63 -6.68
N LYS A 67 20.58 11.71 -6.16
CA LYS A 67 20.33 12.94 -6.94
C LYS A 67 21.61 13.63 -7.39
N GLN A 68 22.66 13.57 -6.57
CA GLN A 68 23.97 14.12 -6.93
C GLN A 68 24.73 13.21 -7.92
N ASN A 69 24.53 11.88 -7.84
CA ASN A 69 25.27 10.90 -8.63
C ASN A 69 24.32 9.81 -9.18
N PRO A 70 23.39 10.16 -10.10
CA PRO A 70 22.39 9.22 -10.59
C PRO A 70 23.04 8.10 -11.42
N LEU A 71 22.72 6.84 -11.09
CA LEU A 71 23.16 5.71 -11.90
C LEU A 71 22.47 5.74 -13.27
N THR A 72 23.21 5.50 -14.35
CA THR A 72 22.64 5.30 -15.68
C THR A 72 21.79 4.03 -15.72
N LEU A 73 20.78 3.96 -16.59
CA LEU A 73 19.95 2.77 -16.79
C LEU A 73 20.80 1.49 -17.04
N LYS A 74 21.91 1.61 -17.76
CA LYS A 74 22.88 0.50 -17.97
C LYS A 74 23.53 0.04 -16.66
N GLN A 75 23.93 0.97 -15.78
CA GLN A 75 24.46 0.65 -14.46
C GLN A 75 23.39 0.05 -13.55
N ILE A 76 22.15 0.55 -13.59
CA ILE A 76 21.02 0.02 -12.82
C ILE A 76 20.77 -1.45 -13.20
N ILE A 77 20.65 -1.74 -14.50
CA ILE A 77 20.49 -3.11 -15.04
C ILE A 77 21.69 -4.01 -14.67
N GLY A 78 22.92 -3.52 -14.77
CA GLY A 78 24.11 -4.31 -14.42
C GLY A 78 24.18 -4.65 -12.93
N GLN A 79 23.96 -3.66 -12.06
CA GLN A 79 24.03 -3.82 -10.61
C GLN A 79 22.87 -4.66 -10.07
N SER A 80 21.65 -4.51 -10.59
CA SER A 80 20.51 -5.33 -10.19
C SER A 80 20.72 -6.82 -10.53
N ASN A 81 21.21 -7.13 -11.73
CA ASN A 81 21.60 -8.50 -12.10
C ASN A 81 22.70 -9.05 -11.20
N ASN A 82 23.72 -8.26 -10.86
CA ASN A 82 24.77 -8.67 -9.94
C ASN A 82 24.21 -9.00 -8.55
N LEU A 83 23.30 -8.18 -7.99
CA LEU A 83 22.63 -8.46 -6.71
C LEU A 83 21.75 -9.72 -6.77
N ILE A 84 21.07 -9.99 -7.89
CA ILE A 84 20.31 -11.25 -8.08
C ILE A 84 21.24 -12.46 -8.02
N GLN A 85 22.43 -12.40 -8.65
CA GLN A 85 23.42 -13.47 -8.56
C GLN A 85 24.02 -13.58 -7.15
N THR A 86 24.26 -12.45 -6.47
CA THR A 86 24.67 -12.44 -5.05
C THR A 86 23.62 -13.12 -4.18
N LEU A 87 22.34 -12.81 -4.34
CA LEU A 87 21.26 -13.47 -3.60
C LEU A 87 21.27 -14.98 -3.87
N ARG A 88 21.35 -15.42 -5.12
CA ARG A 88 21.38 -16.86 -5.49
C ARG A 88 22.52 -17.66 -4.84
N SER A 89 23.62 -17.03 -4.42
CA SER A 89 24.71 -17.73 -3.72
C SER A 89 24.45 -17.90 -2.21
N LEU A 90 23.55 -17.10 -1.63
CA LEU A 90 23.18 -17.18 -0.22
C LEU A 90 22.20 -18.33 0.04
N LYS A 91 22.38 -19.01 1.18
CA LYS A 91 21.52 -20.11 1.63
C LYS A 91 20.70 -19.69 2.86
N PRO A 92 19.51 -19.10 2.69
CA PRO A 92 18.66 -18.74 3.83
C PRO A 92 18.04 -19.98 4.50
N HIS A 93 18.27 -20.14 5.81
CA HIS A 93 17.78 -21.30 6.56
C HIS A 93 16.46 -21.06 7.30
N LYS A 94 16.26 -19.86 7.89
CA LYS A 94 15.02 -19.51 8.60
C LYS A 94 13.94 -19.08 7.60
N GLU A 95 12.70 -19.54 7.78
CA GLU A 95 11.60 -19.34 6.81
C GLU A 95 11.36 -17.86 6.47
N LEU A 96 11.24 -17.02 7.49
CA LEU A 96 11.08 -15.57 7.33
C LEU A 96 12.24 -14.91 6.54
N ILE A 97 13.45 -15.47 6.61
CA ILE A 97 14.60 -15.02 5.82
C ILE A 97 14.56 -15.56 4.38
N LYS A 98 13.97 -16.73 4.13
CA LYS A 98 13.69 -17.22 2.77
C LYS A 98 12.67 -16.31 2.07
N LEU A 99 11.58 -15.94 2.76
CA LEU A 99 10.58 -15.01 2.23
C LEU A 99 11.20 -13.65 1.89
N ARG A 100 12.03 -13.08 2.78
CA ARG A 100 12.81 -11.86 2.52
C ARG A 100 13.72 -11.99 1.28
N HIS A 101 14.38 -13.13 1.14
CA HIS A 101 15.27 -13.42 0.01
C HIS A 101 14.51 -13.48 -1.32
N SER A 102 13.40 -14.22 -1.38
CA SER A 102 12.54 -14.30 -2.56
C SER A 102 11.96 -12.94 -2.92
N TYR A 103 11.48 -12.16 -1.94
CA TYR A 103 11.02 -10.78 -2.13
C TYR A 103 12.10 -9.93 -2.82
N LEU A 104 13.33 -9.90 -2.29
CA LEU A 104 14.43 -9.13 -2.88
C LEU A 104 14.78 -9.59 -4.31
N GLN A 105 14.78 -10.89 -4.59
CA GLN A 105 15.04 -11.42 -5.94
C GLN A 105 13.97 -11.00 -6.95
N ILE A 106 12.69 -11.12 -6.57
CA ILE A 106 11.52 -10.76 -7.38
C ILE A 106 11.52 -9.24 -7.65
N GLN A 107 11.73 -8.43 -6.61
CA GLN A 107 11.82 -6.98 -6.68
C GLN A 107 12.97 -6.49 -7.59
N LEU A 108 14.17 -7.05 -7.45
CA LEU A 108 15.29 -6.73 -8.33
C LEU A 108 15.03 -7.15 -9.78
N SER A 109 14.31 -8.24 -10.00
CA SER A 109 13.95 -8.71 -11.35
C SER A 109 12.99 -7.74 -12.03
N SER A 110 11.96 -7.27 -11.31
CA SER A 110 11.02 -6.24 -11.78
C SER A 110 11.71 -4.90 -12.05
N LEU A 111 12.57 -4.44 -11.13
CA LEU A 111 13.42 -3.25 -11.35
C LEU A 111 14.29 -3.36 -12.61
N THR A 112 14.86 -4.55 -12.86
CA THR A 112 15.67 -4.82 -14.06
C THR A 112 14.81 -4.76 -15.33
N ALA A 113 13.59 -5.28 -15.29
CA ALA A 113 12.64 -5.20 -16.39
C ALA A 113 12.22 -3.75 -16.67
N ARG A 114 11.83 -2.98 -15.65
CA ARG A 114 11.43 -1.57 -15.80
C ARG A 114 12.57 -0.71 -16.37
N ALA A 115 13.80 -0.87 -15.87
CA ALA A 115 14.96 -0.18 -16.44
C ALA A 115 15.25 -0.59 -17.90
N SER A 116 15.01 -1.85 -18.27
CA SER A 116 15.13 -2.35 -19.65
C SER A 116 14.07 -1.77 -20.59
N MET A 117 12.87 -1.48 -20.09
CA MET A 117 11.81 -0.79 -20.84
C MET A 117 12.15 0.68 -21.07
N ILE A 118 12.51 1.41 -19.99
CA ILE A 118 12.80 2.86 -20.05
C ILE A 118 14.00 3.14 -20.96
N SER A 119 15.01 2.26 -20.97
CA SER A 119 16.17 2.38 -21.87
C SER A 119 15.88 2.01 -23.33
N GLY A 120 14.67 1.56 -23.66
CA GLY A 120 14.31 1.06 -24.99
C GLY A 120 14.98 -0.28 -25.36
N ALA A 121 15.77 -0.88 -24.47
CA ALA A 121 16.48 -2.14 -24.70
C ALA A 121 15.53 -3.33 -24.83
N LYS A 122 14.31 -3.24 -24.29
CA LYS A 122 13.23 -4.21 -24.48
C LYS A 122 11.89 -3.50 -24.72
N LYS A 123 11.18 -3.92 -25.76
CA LYS A 123 9.73 -3.70 -25.91
C LYS A 123 9.04 -4.96 -25.39
N LEU A 124 8.17 -4.81 -24.39
CA LEU A 124 7.46 -5.91 -23.75
C LEU A 124 5.98 -5.87 -24.12
N SER A 125 5.36 -7.03 -24.36
CA SER A 125 3.90 -7.14 -24.45
C SER A 125 3.21 -6.75 -23.13
N PHE A 126 1.88 -6.64 -23.14
CA PHE A 126 1.13 -6.42 -21.90
C PHE A 126 1.32 -7.60 -20.92
N ASP A 127 1.27 -8.83 -21.42
CA ASP A 127 1.45 -10.05 -20.62
C ASP A 127 2.85 -10.12 -20.04
N GLU A 128 3.88 -9.82 -20.84
CA GLU A 128 5.25 -9.72 -20.36
C GLU A 128 5.42 -8.65 -19.29
N GLN A 129 4.72 -7.51 -19.40
CA GLN A 129 4.70 -6.48 -18.37
C GLN A 129 3.98 -6.96 -17.10
N SER A 130 2.82 -7.62 -17.20
CA SER A 130 2.13 -8.18 -16.03
C SER A 130 3.04 -9.15 -15.26
N ARG A 131 3.70 -10.06 -15.98
CA ARG A 131 4.57 -11.07 -15.38
C ARG A 131 5.89 -10.51 -14.87
N LEU A 132 6.56 -9.65 -15.63
CA LEU A 132 7.88 -9.15 -15.24
C LEU A 132 7.82 -8.00 -14.22
N LEU A 133 6.77 -7.17 -14.27
CA LEU A 133 6.63 -6.05 -13.34
C LEU A 133 5.86 -6.44 -12.08
N TYR A 134 4.85 -7.31 -12.16
CA TYR A 134 3.91 -7.59 -11.06
C TYR A 134 3.87 -9.07 -10.62
N ASP A 135 4.68 -9.95 -11.22
CA ASP A 135 4.76 -11.39 -10.88
C ASP A 135 3.40 -12.14 -11.00
N THR A 136 2.57 -11.72 -11.96
CA THR A 136 1.24 -12.29 -12.24
C THR A 136 0.97 -12.37 -13.74
N GLU A 137 -0.06 -13.10 -14.16
CA GLU A 137 -0.54 -13.12 -15.54
C GLU A 137 -1.93 -12.48 -15.60
N ALA A 138 -2.11 -11.51 -16.50
CA ALA A 138 -3.40 -10.85 -16.66
C ALA A 138 -4.40 -11.78 -17.38
N PRO A 139 -5.64 -11.91 -16.87
CA PRO A 139 -6.65 -12.72 -17.54
C PRO A 139 -7.08 -12.09 -18.87
N HIS A 140 -7.32 -12.95 -19.86
CA HIS A 140 -7.77 -12.56 -21.19
C HIS A 140 -9.28 -12.71 -21.32
N PHE A 141 -9.97 -11.65 -21.76
CA PHE A 141 -11.40 -11.63 -22.02
C PHE A 141 -11.70 -11.06 -23.41
N LYS A 142 -12.65 -11.65 -24.15
CA LYS A 142 -13.19 -11.09 -25.39
C LYS A 142 -14.34 -10.14 -25.08
N PHE A 143 -14.53 -9.08 -25.87
CA PHE A 143 -15.63 -8.14 -25.67
C PHE A 143 -17.02 -8.82 -25.63
N SER A 144 -17.22 -9.88 -26.41
CA SER A 144 -18.45 -10.68 -26.45
C SER A 144 -18.82 -11.36 -25.11
N GLU A 145 -17.87 -11.52 -24.20
CA GLU A 145 -18.12 -12.11 -22.88
C GLU A 145 -18.88 -11.13 -21.96
N PHE A 146 -18.76 -9.82 -22.23
CA PHE A 146 -19.49 -8.78 -21.49
C PHE A 146 -20.90 -8.54 -22.05
N ASP A 147 -21.22 -8.94 -23.28
CA ASP A 147 -22.49 -8.64 -23.96
C ASP A 147 -23.74 -9.05 -23.15
N LYS A 148 -23.70 -10.22 -22.50
CA LYS A 148 -24.79 -10.70 -21.64
C LYS A 148 -25.00 -9.78 -20.44
N THR A 149 -23.91 -9.39 -19.78
CA THR A 149 -23.94 -8.48 -18.61
C THR A 149 -24.40 -7.08 -19.01
N LEU A 150 -23.88 -6.54 -20.13
CA LEU A 150 -24.27 -5.24 -20.67
C LEU A 150 -25.75 -5.23 -21.08
N LYS A 151 -26.26 -6.30 -21.70
CA LYS A 151 -27.68 -6.43 -22.05
C LYS A 151 -28.57 -6.44 -20.80
N ASN A 152 -28.21 -7.23 -19.78
CA ASN A 152 -28.95 -7.29 -18.52
C ASN A 152 -28.95 -5.91 -17.83
N PHE A 153 -27.79 -5.27 -17.71
CA PHE A 153 -27.66 -3.94 -17.11
C PHE A 153 -28.47 -2.88 -17.88
N ASN A 154 -28.53 -2.97 -19.22
CA ASN A 154 -29.35 -2.10 -20.05
C ASN A 154 -30.86 -2.28 -19.86
N GLN A 155 -31.31 -3.45 -19.40
CA GLN A 155 -32.72 -3.71 -19.08
C GLN A 155 -33.12 -3.18 -17.68
N LEU A 156 -32.17 -3.12 -16.74
CA LEU A 156 -32.41 -2.60 -15.38
C LEU A 156 -32.54 -1.07 -15.34
N LEU A 157 -31.90 -0.37 -16.28
CA LEU A 157 -31.83 1.10 -16.26
C LEU A 157 -32.91 1.76 -17.14
N PRO A 158 -33.71 2.71 -16.59
CA PRO A 158 -34.82 3.33 -17.31
C PRO A 158 -34.38 4.28 -18.41
N GLY A 159 -35.17 4.36 -19.48
CA GLY A 159 -34.94 5.24 -20.64
C GLY A 159 -34.48 4.49 -21.89
N SER A 160 -34.50 5.19 -23.03
CA SER A 160 -34.21 4.68 -24.38
C SER A 160 -32.85 5.09 -24.94
N GLU A 161 -32.06 5.87 -24.20
CA GLU A 161 -30.71 6.30 -24.59
C GLU A 161 -29.68 5.16 -24.45
N SER A 162 -28.45 5.44 -24.89
CA SER A 162 -27.33 4.50 -24.74
C SER A 162 -27.06 4.14 -23.28
N LEU A 163 -26.57 2.91 -23.07
CA LEU A 163 -26.31 2.36 -21.74
C LEU A 163 -25.46 3.28 -20.84
N SER A 164 -24.43 3.93 -21.41
CA SER A 164 -23.57 4.86 -20.67
C SER A 164 -24.31 6.10 -20.17
N VAL A 165 -25.21 6.68 -20.97
CA VAL A 165 -26.04 7.83 -20.56
C VAL A 165 -27.00 7.42 -19.44
N LYS A 166 -27.66 6.26 -19.57
CA LYS A 166 -28.57 5.75 -18.55
C LYS A 166 -27.84 5.42 -17.24
N ALA A 167 -26.65 4.84 -17.31
CA ALA A 167 -25.84 4.50 -16.15
C ALA A 167 -25.31 5.75 -15.42
N ASN A 168 -24.87 6.77 -16.16
CA ASN A 168 -24.45 8.04 -15.57
C ASN A 168 -25.63 8.73 -14.88
N ARG A 169 -26.79 8.90 -15.56
CA ARG A 169 -27.99 9.50 -14.95
C ARG A 169 -28.44 8.74 -13.70
N PHE A 170 -28.33 7.41 -13.69
CA PHE A 170 -28.62 6.63 -12.48
C PHE A 170 -27.66 7.01 -11.33
N LYS A 171 -26.35 6.98 -11.59
CA LYS A 171 -25.31 7.33 -10.60
C LYS A 171 -25.38 8.78 -10.12
N ASP A 172 -25.76 9.72 -10.98
CA ASP A 172 -25.80 11.16 -10.66
C ASP A 172 -26.76 11.48 -9.49
N GLN A 173 -27.79 10.64 -9.28
CA GLN A 173 -28.70 10.73 -8.13
C GLN A 173 -28.02 10.47 -6.77
N PHE A 174 -26.79 9.93 -6.78
CA PHE A 174 -26.00 9.59 -5.60
C PHE A 174 -24.76 10.49 -5.43
N ILE A 175 -24.68 11.63 -6.14
CA ILE A 175 -23.59 12.60 -5.96
C ILE A 175 -23.65 13.21 -4.56
N ILE A 176 -22.51 13.27 -3.88
CA ILE A 176 -22.35 13.96 -2.60
C ILE A 176 -22.31 15.48 -2.86
N PRO A 177 -23.19 16.29 -2.25
CA PRO A 177 -23.08 17.75 -2.34
C PRO A 177 -21.75 18.26 -1.76
N LYS A 178 -21.11 19.23 -2.41
CA LYS A 178 -19.73 19.66 -2.07
C LYS A 178 -19.59 20.17 -0.63
N ASP A 179 -20.61 20.86 -0.13
CA ASP A 179 -20.71 21.35 1.25
C ASP A 179 -20.76 20.23 2.31
N LYS A 180 -21.10 19.00 1.89
CA LYS A 180 -21.25 17.83 2.76
C LYS A 180 -20.12 16.82 2.62
N LEU A 181 -19.20 17.05 1.68
CA LEU A 181 -18.18 16.08 1.28
C LEU A 181 -17.29 15.65 2.45
N SER A 182 -16.77 16.61 3.23
CA SER A 182 -15.97 16.32 4.43
C SER A 182 -16.72 15.42 5.41
N LEU A 183 -17.91 15.84 5.84
CA LEU A 183 -18.69 15.12 6.86
C LEU A 183 -19.04 13.68 6.44
N VAL A 184 -19.35 13.47 5.16
CA VAL A 184 -19.63 12.13 4.62
C VAL A 184 -18.36 11.25 4.64
N PHE A 185 -17.20 11.79 4.24
CA PHE A 185 -15.93 11.07 4.30
C PHE A 185 -15.47 10.81 5.75
N ASP A 186 -15.59 11.79 6.65
CA ASP A 186 -15.23 11.66 8.06
C ASP A 186 -15.98 10.50 8.73
N ILE A 187 -17.27 10.34 8.42
CA ILE A 187 -18.11 9.26 8.94
C ILE A 187 -17.78 7.92 8.29
N ALA A 188 -17.55 7.88 6.97
CA ALA A 188 -17.14 6.67 6.28
C ALA A 188 -15.78 6.15 6.76
N ILE A 189 -14.78 7.04 6.87
CA ILE A 189 -13.44 6.76 7.39
C ILE A 189 -13.49 6.26 8.84
N LYS A 190 -14.29 6.91 9.70
CA LYS A 190 -14.46 6.49 11.09
C LYS A 190 -15.03 5.07 11.17
N GLU A 191 -15.99 4.73 10.33
CA GLU A 191 -16.58 3.39 10.31
C GLU A 191 -15.63 2.33 9.72
N CYS A 192 -14.95 2.64 8.61
CA CYS A 192 -13.83 1.87 8.08
C CYS A 192 -12.80 1.54 9.18
N ARG A 193 -12.45 2.53 10.03
CA ARG A 193 -11.56 2.36 11.17
C ARG A 193 -12.15 1.45 12.26
N ASN A 194 -13.40 1.68 12.68
CA ASN A 194 -14.08 0.86 13.69
C ASN A 194 -14.09 -0.62 13.30
N ARG A 195 -14.47 -0.91 12.04
CA ARG A 195 -14.54 -2.27 11.47
C ARG A 195 -13.16 -2.91 11.36
N THR A 196 -12.16 -2.14 10.94
CA THR A 196 -10.76 -2.59 10.91
C THR A 196 -10.26 -3.07 12.27
N GLN A 197 -10.60 -2.37 13.36
CA GLN A 197 -10.16 -2.72 14.72
C GLN A 197 -10.72 -4.06 15.25
N VAL A 198 -11.72 -4.65 14.59
CA VAL A 198 -12.24 -5.99 14.92
C VAL A 198 -11.27 -7.09 14.46
N PHE A 199 -10.52 -6.84 13.38
CA PHE A 199 -9.65 -7.84 12.73
C PHE A 199 -8.16 -7.53 12.86
N ILE A 200 -7.80 -6.26 13.01
CA ILE A 200 -6.41 -5.76 12.93
C ILE A 200 -6.13 -4.82 14.11
N GLU A 201 -5.07 -5.12 14.86
CA GLU A 201 -4.54 -4.22 15.89
C GLU A 201 -3.88 -3.00 15.23
N LEU A 202 -4.55 -1.85 15.28
CA LEU A 202 -4.00 -0.58 14.83
C LEU A 202 -2.94 -0.07 15.82
N LEU A 203 -1.85 0.50 15.30
CA LEU A 203 -0.78 1.04 16.13
C LEU A 203 -1.30 2.21 16.99
N PRO A 204 -0.90 2.38 18.27
CA PRO A 204 -1.41 3.48 19.10
C PRO A 204 -1.12 4.90 18.59
N ASN A 205 -0.18 5.05 17.65
CA ASN A 205 0.29 6.32 17.11
C ASN A 205 0.07 6.48 15.59
N GLU A 206 -0.63 5.54 14.94
CA GLU A 206 -1.02 5.73 13.54
C GLU A 206 -2.01 6.89 13.41
N ASN A 207 -1.92 7.63 12.31
CA ASN A 207 -2.91 8.62 11.90
C ASN A 207 -2.68 9.06 10.46
N PHE A 208 -3.68 9.71 9.86
CA PHE A 208 -3.52 10.42 8.60
C PHE A 208 -4.29 11.74 8.59
N THR A 209 -3.89 12.62 7.68
CA THR A 209 -4.65 13.82 7.31
C THR A 209 -5.37 13.59 5.99
N LEU A 210 -6.60 14.12 5.86
CA LEU A 210 -7.36 14.15 4.61
C LEU A 210 -7.28 15.55 3.99
N GLU A 211 -6.97 15.63 2.70
CA GLU A 211 -7.00 16.87 1.92
C GLU A 211 -7.87 16.70 0.66
N TYR A 212 -8.58 17.76 0.27
CA TYR A 212 -9.31 17.83 -0.98
C TYR A 212 -8.52 18.64 -2.02
N VAL A 213 -8.32 18.07 -3.20
CA VAL A 213 -7.46 18.62 -4.25
C VAL A 213 -8.15 18.63 -5.62
N LYS A 214 -7.52 19.30 -6.60
CA LYS A 214 -7.96 19.42 -8.00
C LYS A 214 -6.75 19.28 -8.93
N ASP A 215 -6.98 19.21 -10.25
CA ASP A 215 -5.93 19.03 -11.26
C ASP A 215 -5.03 17.81 -10.95
N LYS A 216 -5.67 16.64 -10.79
CA LYS A 216 -5.01 15.35 -10.52
C LYS A 216 -5.57 14.26 -11.42
N PRO A 217 -4.75 13.30 -11.89
CA PRO A 217 -5.18 12.22 -12.77
C PRO A 217 -5.86 11.05 -12.04
N TRP A 218 -5.96 11.10 -10.70
CA TRP A 218 -6.49 10.05 -9.83
C TRP A 218 -7.68 10.53 -9.01
N SER A 219 -8.43 9.61 -8.40
CA SER A 219 -9.62 9.92 -7.57
C SER A 219 -9.33 10.04 -6.07
N GLY A 220 -8.41 9.21 -5.58
CA GLY A 220 -7.80 9.28 -4.25
C GLY A 220 -6.32 8.90 -4.36
N TYR A 221 -5.54 9.22 -3.32
CA TYR A 221 -4.15 8.79 -3.20
C TYR A 221 -3.66 8.82 -1.75
N ASN A 222 -3.09 7.72 -1.26
CA ASN A 222 -2.36 7.67 0.01
C ASN A 222 -0.88 7.99 -0.18
N TRP A 223 -0.46 9.18 0.24
CA TRP A 223 0.94 9.53 0.34
C TRP A 223 1.52 9.08 1.71
N TYR A 224 2.01 7.85 1.79
CA TYR A 224 2.68 7.37 3.01
C TYR A 224 3.98 8.15 3.28
N LYS A 225 4.11 8.72 4.49
CA LYS A 225 5.25 9.58 4.87
C LYS A 225 6.22 8.92 5.86
N GLY A 226 5.95 7.67 6.25
CA GLY A 226 6.64 7.01 7.37
C GLY A 226 6.13 7.47 8.73
N ASN A 227 6.68 6.88 9.80
CA ASN A 227 6.25 7.08 11.18
C ASN A 227 4.78 6.76 11.45
N ALA A 228 4.20 5.80 10.70
CA ALA A 228 2.77 5.51 10.71
C ALA A 228 1.90 6.75 10.39
N PHE A 229 2.38 7.64 9.51
CA PHE A 229 1.64 8.80 9.02
C PHE A 229 1.40 8.73 7.50
N SER A 230 0.17 9.02 7.08
CA SER A 230 -0.17 9.28 5.67
C SER A 230 -0.75 10.68 5.50
N LEU A 231 -0.55 11.25 4.32
CA LEU A 231 -1.45 12.27 3.78
C LEU A 231 -2.33 11.59 2.72
N ILE A 232 -3.63 11.50 2.96
CA ILE A 232 -4.61 11.03 1.98
C ILE A 232 -5.17 12.25 1.26
N GLN A 233 -5.14 12.22 -0.07
CA GLN A 233 -5.72 13.27 -0.90
C GLN A 233 -6.89 12.71 -1.72
N ILE A 234 -7.97 13.48 -1.85
CA ILE A 234 -9.16 13.13 -2.64
C ILE A 234 -9.36 14.20 -3.71
N ASN A 235 -9.53 13.79 -4.97
CA ASN A 235 -9.75 14.72 -6.07
C ASN A 235 -11.23 15.09 -6.19
N GLU A 236 -11.59 16.34 -5.88
CA GLU A 236 -12.95 16.88 -5.88
C GLU A 236 -13.31 17.69 -7.14
N GLU A 237 -12.49 17.56 -8.20
CA GLU A 237 -12.73 18.18 -9.49
C GLU A 237 -13.98 17.62 -10.19
N LEU A 238 -14.14 16.30 -10.17
CA LEU A 238 -15.32 15.58 -10.68
C LEU A 238 -16.32 15.26 -9.56
N PRO A 239 -17.61 15.04 -9.88
CA PRO A 239 -18.60 14.61 -8.89
C PRO A 239 -18.21 13.28 -8.22
N ILE A 240 -18.26 13.26 -6.89
CA ILE A 240 -17.98 12.06 -6.08
C ILE A 240 -19.31 11.44 -5.66
N TYR A 241 -19.51 10.16 -5.98
CA TYR A 241 -20.71 9.41 -5.61
C TYR A 241 -20.60 8.88 -4.18
N ILE A 242 -21.74 8.71 -3.50
CA ILE A 242 -21.83 8.31 -2.08
C ILE A 242 -21.01 7.07 -1.73
N SER A 243 -21.02 6.06 -2.61
CA SER A 243 -20.32 4.79 -2.40
C SER A 243 -18.80 4.89 -2.51
N ARG A 244 -18.28 5.97 -3.09
CA ARG A 244 -16.84 6.28 -3.11
C ARG A 244 -16.33 6.77 -1.75
N ALA A 245 -17.19 7.24 -0.85
CA ALA A 245 -16.77 7.65 0.50
C ALA A 245 -16.28 6.44 1.31
N ILE A 246 -16.99 5.30 1.24
CA ILE A 246 -16.54 4.04 1.84
C ILE A 246 -15.37 3.45 1.06
N ASP A 247 -15.46 3.38 -0.28
CA ASP A 247 -14.36 2.81 -1.08
C ASP A 247 -13.04 3.49 -0.77
N LEU A 248 -12.96 4.82 -0.90
CA LEU A 248 -11.73 5.57 -0.70
C LEU A 248 -11.35 5.65 0.79
N GLY A 249 -12.33 5.78 1.70
CA GLY A 249 -12.07 5.79 3.14
C GLY A 249 -11.43 4.48 3.64
N CYS A 250 -11.84 3.34 3.06
CA CYS A 250 -11.29 2.04 3.42
C CYS A 250 -10.02 1.68 2.62
N HIS A 251 -10.01 1.93 1.31
CA HIS A 251 -8.90 1.62 0.39
C HIS A 251 -7.67 2.49 0.67
N GLU A 252 -7.83 3.80 0.84
CA GLU A 252 -6.72 4.68 1.17
C GLU A 252 -6.37 4.61 2.68
N GLY A 253 -7.37 4.40 3.53
CA GLY A 253 -7.25 4.44 4.99
C GLY A 253 -7.24 3.06 5.67
N TYR A 254 -8.43 2.62 6.11
CA TYR A 254 -8.59 1.48 7.02
C TYR A 254 -9.48 0.38 6.43
N PRO A 255 -9.01 -0.84 6.18
CA PRO A 255 -7.70 -1.41 6.49
C PRO A 255 -6.69 -1.32 5.32
N GLY A 256 -6.90 -0.42 4.36
CA GLY A 256 -6.10 -0.31 3.14
C GLY A 256 -4.74 0.36 3.29
N HIS A 257 -4.34 1.20 2.33
CA HIS A 257 -2.96 1.65 2.15
C HIS A 257 -2.31 2.26 3.40
N HIS A 258 -3.03 3.05 4.20
CA HIS A 258 -2.49 3.59 5.44
C HIS A 258 -2.13 2.47 6.43
N THR A 259 -3.09 1.58 6.70
CA THR A 259 -2.95 0.47 7.64
C THR A 259 -1.87 -0.52 7.19
N TYR A 260 -1.87 -0.87 5.90
CA TYR A 260 -0.87 -1.73 5.28
C TYR A 260 0.55 -1.18 5.47
N ASN A 261 0.81 0.07 5.08
CA ASN A 261 2.14 0.67 5.17
C ASN A 261 2.58 0.91 6.62
N ALA A 262 1.66 1.28 7.51
CA ALA A 262 1.94 1.45 8.95
C ALA A 262 2.39 0.13 9.60
N LEU A 263 1.69 -0.98 9.32
CA LEU A 263 2.06 -2.31 9.84
C LEU A 263 3.35 -2.85 9.21
N LEU A 264 3.58 -2.58 7.92
CA LEU A 264 4.80 -2.94 7.19
C LEU A 264 6.02 -2.20 7.76
N GLU A 265 5.92 -0.89 8.02
CA GLU A 265 6.96 -0.12 8.71
C GLU A 265 7.22 -0.67 10.12
N ALA A 266 6.17 -0.86 10.93
CA ALA A 266 6.31 -1.30 12.31
C ALA A 266 6.97 -2.69 12.41
N ASN A 267 6.51 -3.65 11.60
CA ASN A 267 6.95 -5.04 11.70
C ASN A 267 8.25 -5.33 10.93
N LEU A 268 8.45 -4.78 9.74
CA LEU A 268 9.61 -5.12 8.91
C LEU A 268 10.75 -4.10 9.08
N VAL A 269 10.45 -2.80 9.04
CA VAL A 269 11.47 -1.75 9.18
C VAL A 269 11.91 -1.60 10.63
N LYS A 270 10.98 -1.30 11.55
CA LYS A 270 11.31 -0.95 12.95
C LYS A 270 11.67 -2.18 13.80
N LYS A 271 10.87 -3.25 13.75
CA LYS A 271 11.07 -4.45 14.57
C LYS A 271 12.14 -5.41 14.04
N LEU A 272 12.30 -5.52 12.71
CA LEU A 272 13.27 -6.44 12.09
C LEU A 272 14.48 -5.76 11.43
N GLY A 273 14.49 -4.43 11.28
CA GLY A 273 15.60 -3.68 10.69
C GLY A 273 15.73 -3.80 9.17
N TRP A 274 14.68 -4.24 8.47
CA TRP A 274 14.70 -4.51 7.03
C TRP A 274 14.44 -3.23 6.23
N LYS A 275 15.50 -2.45 6.02
CA LYS A 275 15.42 -1.13 5.38
C LYS A 275 14.86 -1.14 3.96
N GLU A 276 14.89 -2.25 3.24
CA GLU A 276 14.37 -2.34 1.87
C GLU A 276 12.87 -2.01 1.79
N PHE A 277 12.14 -2.18 2.88
CA PHE A 277 10.72 -1.84 3.02
C PHE A 277 10.48 -0.33 3.24
N THR A 278 11.53 0.50 3.36
CA THR A 278 11.39 1.97 3.40
C THR A 278 11.23 2.62 2.02
N VAL A 279 11.25 1.82 0.94
CA VAL A 279 10.99 2.28 -0.42
C VAL A 279 9.88 1.43 -1.04
N TYR A 280 8.96 2.08 -1.75
CA TYR A 280 7.88 1.43 -2.50
C TYR A 280 8.08 1.73 -3.99
N PRO A 281 8.47 0.74 -4.82
CA PRO A 281 8.48 0.88 -6.26
C PRO A 281 7.09 0.60 -6.87
N LEU A 282 6.50 1.57 -7.57
CA LEU A 282 5.14 1.52 -8.12
C LEU A 282 4.98 0.44 -9.21
N PHE A 283 5.98 0.29 -10.08
CA PHE A 283 6.00 -0.77 -11.09
C PHE A 283 6.71 -2.00 -10.52
N SER A 284 6.10 -2.65 -9.51
CA SER A 284 6.63 -3.84 -8.83
C SER A 284 5.56 -4.80 -8.30
N PRO A 285 5.91 -6.05 -7.93
CA PRO A 285 4.95 -7.00 -7.36
C PRO A 285 4.48 -6.63 -5.96
N GLN A 286 5.16 -5.71 -5.27
CA GLN A 286 4.64 -5.13 -4.02
C GLN A 286 3.36 -4.34 -4.27
N SER A 287 3.26 -3.64 -5.40
CA SER A 287 2.07 -2.87 -5.75
C SER A 287 0.86 -3.78 -5.93
N LEU A 288 1.02 -4.93 -6.59
CA LEU A 288 -0.08 -5.91 -6.73
C LEU A 288 -0.61 -6.36 -5.37
N ILE A 289 0.28 -6.60 -4.40
CA ILE A 289 -0.09 -6.99 -3.04
C ILE A 289 -0.75 -5.83 -2.28
N ALA A 290 -0.23 -4.61 -2.38
CA ALA A 290 -0.76 -3.44 -1.70
C ALA A 290 -2.14 -3.03 -2.24
N GLU A 291 -2.29 -2.91 -3.56
CA GLU A 291 -3.57 -2.64 -4.26
C GLU A 291 -4.60 -3.75 -3.99
N GLY A 292 -4.17 -5.01 -4.04
CA GLY A 292 -5.01 -6.17 -3.72
C GLY A 292 -5.49 -6.13 -2.27
N SER A 293 -4.61 -5.78 -1.33
CA SER A 293 -4.93 -5.63 0.10
C SER A 293 -5.88 -4.44 0.35
N ALA A 294 -5.67 -3.31 -0.32
CA ALA A 294 -6.53 -2.13 -0.20
C ALA A 294 -7.93 -2.37 -0.76
N ASN A 295 -8.06 -3.08 -1.89
CA ASN A 295 -9.36 -3.49 -2.44
C ASN A 295 -10.06 -4.53 -1.57
N TYR A 296 -9.37 -5.61 -1.16
CA TYR A 296 -9.92 -6.60 -0.24
C TYR A 296 -10.32 -5.99 1.12
N GLY A 297 -9.61 -4.95 1.55
CA GLY A 297 -9.91 -4.21 2.77
C GLY A 297 -11.32 -3.63 2.84
N ILE A 298 -11.92 -3.27 1.71
CA ILE A 298 -13.30 -2.80 1.64
C ILE A 298 -14.27 -3.92 2.02
N GLU A 299 -14.08 -5.13 1.49
CA GLU A 299 -14.91 -6.31 1.78
C GLU A 299 -14.67 -6.84 3.21
N LEU A 300 -13.43 -6.80 3.69
CA LEU A 300 -13.10 -7.15 5.08
C LEU A 300 -13.79 -6.21 6.09
N ALA A 301 -13.84 -4.91 5.79
CA ALA A 301 -14.55 -3.95 6.62
C ALA A 301 -16.07 -4.08 6.49
N PHE A 302 -16.59 -4.19 5.26
CA PHE A 302 -18.02 -4.23 4.94
C PHE A 302 -18.38 -5.48 4.12
N PRO A 303 -18.54 -6.65 4.79
CA PRO A 303 -18.87 -7.89 4.09
C PRO A 303 -20.32 -7.90 3.60
N GLY A 304 -20.55 -8.51 2.42
CA GLY A 304 -21.88 -8.64 1.84
C GLY A 304 -22.59 -7.29 1.65
N ASP A 305 -23.85 -7.19 2.08
CA ASP A 305 -24.69 -6.01 1.91
C ASP A 305 -24.42 -4.90 2.95
N GLU A 306 -23.54 -5.12 3.94
CA GLU A 306 -23.32 -4.17 5.04
C GLU A 306 -22.85 -2.78 4.56
N LYS A 307 -22.14 -2.72 3.43
CA LYS A 307 -21.76 -1.45 2.79
C LYS A 307 -23.00 -0.64 2.42
N ILE A 308 -23.95 -1.25 1.71
CA ILE A 308 -25.17 -0.60 1.21
C ILE A 308 -26.08 -0.22 2.38
N GLU A 309 -26.22 -1.08 3.38
CA GLU A 309 -27.02 -0.80 4.57
C GLU A 309 -26.43 0.34 5.41
N PHE A 310 -25.10 0.42 5.57
CA PHE A 310 -24.47 1.57 6.22
C PHE A 310 -24.63 2.86 5.41
N GLU A 311 -24.45 2.80 4.09
CA GLU A 311 -24.68 3.95 3.19
C GLU A 311 -26.10 4.49 3.35
N LYS A 312 -27.12 3.63 3.23
CA LYS A 312 -28.54 3.99 3.37
C LYS A 312 -28.88 4.53 4.76
N ALA A 313 -28.37 3.89 5.81
CA ALA A 313 -28.71 4.26 7.19
C ALA A 313 -27.94 5.49 7.71
N LYS A 314 -26.74 5.79 7.21
CA LYS A 314 -25.85 6.82 7.75
C LYS A 314 -25.43 7.89 6.75
N LEU A 315 -25.00 7.52 5.54
CA LEU A 315 -24.42 8.48 4.60
C LEU A 315 -25.46 9.18 3.73
N PHE A 316 -26.50 8.46 3.29
CA PHE A 316 -27.59 9.00 2.46
C PHE A 316 -28.35 10.16 3.14
N PRO A 317 -28.81 10.05 4.41
CA PRO A 317 -29.53 11.15 5.07
C PRO A 317 -28.66 12.40 5.22
N ILE A 318 -27.35 12.22 5.44
CA ILE A 318 -26.40 13.32 5.56
C ILE A 318 -26.23 14.01 4.21
N ALA A 319 -25.91 13.24 3.17
CA ALA A 319 -25.82 13.73 1.78
C ALA A 319 -27.13 14.38 1.30
N GLY A 320 -28.28 13.96 1.82
CA GLY A 320 -29.61 14.37 1.33
C GLY A 320 -30.11 13.51 0.16
N ILE A 321 -29.57 12.29 0.04
CA ILE A 321 -29.97 11.30 -0.97
C ILE A 321 -31.17 10.51 -0.43
N ASN A 322 -32.15 10.23 -1.28
CA ASN A 322 -33.33 9.46 -0.91
C ASN A 322 -32.94 7.97 -0.66
N PRO A 323 -33.15 7.41 0.55
CA PRO A 323 -32.79 6.03 0.87
C PRO A 323 -33.59 4.99 0.08
N ASN A 324 -34.71 5.36 -0.54
CA ASN A 324 -35.51 4.47 -1.40
C ASN A 324 -34.95 4.32 -2.83
N LEU A 325 -33.78 4.91 -3.14
CA LEU A 325 -33.10 4.76 -4.43
C LEU A 325 -32.19 3.52 -4.52
N ALA A 326 -31.90 2.86 -3.38
CA ALA A 326 -30.92 1.79 -3.25
C ALA A 326 -31.54 0.51 -2.65
#